data_AF-A0AAD7KBI3-F1
#
_entry.id   AF-A0AAD7KBI3-F1
#
_cell.length_a   1.000
_cell.length_b   1.000
_cell.length_c   1.000
_cell.angle_alpha   90.00
_cell.angle_beta   90.00
_cell.angle_gamma   90.00
#
_symmetry.space_group_name_H-M   'P 1'
#
loop_
_entity.id
_entity.type
_entity.pdbx_description
1 polymer ?
#
loop_
_entity_poly.entity_id
_entity_poly.type
_entity_poly.pdbx_seq_one_letter_code
_entity_poly.pdbx_strand_id
1 'polypeptide(L)'
;MDRHSFCPTELRQPIINLMEQHLNVHPLIPGYAYPSPVGIRCWGRIKKDFLHHFNKPRLDLLVWILVTKLAPNYYRRLDIMLNATSRFWGQPSWRKAFKAQWRCCQNTPTSLPLNPKYRPDPYRWVCTCPYFFKSRFLLCKHLVQAVHPVDPVFFHKVERSRTLPSWSHPAHIPSLPPTGVANVTERQWY
;
A
#
# COMPACT_ATOMS: atom_id res chain seq x y z
N MET A 1 42.20 25.61 -12.83
CA MET A 1 41.05 26.18 -12.13
C MET A 1 39.87 26.15 -13.08
N ASP A 2 39.16 25.03 -13.14
CA ASP A 2 37.97 24.89 -13.98
C ASP A 2 36.78 25.54 -13.28
N ARG A 3 36.17 26.52 -13.95
CA ARG A 3 34.89 27.07 -13.55
C ARG A 3 33.85 25.98 -13.75
N HIS A 4 33.43 25.34 -12.65
CA HIS A 4 32.30 24.42 -12.65
C HIS A 4 31.05 25.14 -13.19
N SER A 5 30.77 24.98 -14.48
CA SER A 5 29.52 25.42 -15.09
C SER A 5 28.41 24.50 -14.57
N PHE A 6 27.59 25.05 -13.67
CA PHE A 6 26.60 24.34 -12.86
C PHE A 6 25.49 23.62 -13.66
N CYS A 7 25.40 23.84 -14.98
CA CYS A 7 24.46 23.14 -15.86
C CYS A 7 25.01 23.09 -17.30
N PRO A 8 25.13 21.89 -17.92
CA PRO A 8 25.45 21.76 -19.34
C PRO A 8 24.45 22.53 -20.20
N THR A 9 24.94 23.32 -21.16
CA THR A 9 24.10 24.18 -22.01
C THR A 9 22.99 23.39 -22.72
N GLU A 10 23.30 22.15 -23.09
CA GLU A 10 22.41 21.21 -23.77
C GLU A 10 21.17 20.84 -22.94
N LEU A 11 21.25 20.89 -21.61
CA LEU A 11 20.17 20.48 -20.70
C LEU A 11 19.31 21.65 -20.22
N ARG A 12 19.69 22.91 -20.52
CA ARG A 12 18.93 24.08 -20.04
C ARG A 12 17.54 24.18 -20.64
N GLN A 13 17.43 24.11 -21.97
CA GLN A 13 16.13 24.24 -22.63
C GLN A 13 15.17 23.10 -22.30
N PRO A 14 15.62 21.82 -22.24
CA PRO A 14 14.79 20.72 -21.73
C PRO A 14 14.29 20.95 -20.29
N ILE A 15 15.14 21.46 -19.40
CA ILE A 15 14.76 21.75 -18.01
C ILE A 15 13.76 22.92 -17.93
N ILE A 16 13.97 23.99 -18.69
CA ILE A 16 13.04 25.13 -18.77
C ILE A 16 11.68 24.65 -19.27
N ASN A 17 11.65 23.92 -20.39
CA ASN A 17 10.41 23.39 -20.95
C ASN A 17 9.71 22.43 -19.98
N LEU A 18 10.46 21.60 -19.24
CA LEU A 18 9.93 20.72 -18.19
C LEU A 18 9.33 21.53 -17.03
N MET A 19 10.00 22.59 -16.58
CA MET A 19 9.50 23.48 -15.53
C MET A 19 8.28 24.29 -15.98
N GLU A 20 8.23 24.77 -17.22
CA GLU A 20 7.09 25.48 -17.81
C GLU A 20 5.87 24.57 -18.01
N GLN A 21 6.09 23.34 -18.51
CA GLN A 21 5.04 22.33 -18.64
C GLN A 21 4.49 21.88 -17.28
N HIS A 22 5.35 21.80 -16.25
CA HIS A 22 4.95 21.43 -14.88
C HIS A 22 4.50 22.63 -14.03
N LEU A 23 4.69 23.87 -14.47
CA LEU A 23 4.32 25.08 -13.73
C LEU A 23 2.82 25.12 -13.42
N ASN A 24 2.01 24.52 -14.29
CA ASN A 24 0.56 24.39 -14.16
C ASN A 24 0.09 23.05 -13.56
N VAL A 25 1.01 22.12 -13.26
CA VAL A 25 0.68 20.74 -12.82
C VAL A 25 1.30 20.41 -11.45
N HIS A 26 2.20 21.23 -10.93
CA HIS A 26 2.90 20.92 -9.69
C HIS A 26 2.15 21.41 -8.43
N PRO A 27 1.71 20.53 -7.51
CA PRO A 27 0.93 20.90 -6.32
C PRO A 27 1.68 21.70 -5.23
N LEU A 28 2.86 22.26 -5.53
CA LEU A 28 3.75 22.93 -4.55
C LEU A 28 4.40 24.25 -5.02
N ILE A 29 4.01 24.83 -6.17
CA ILE A 29 4.43 26.18 -6.59
C ILE A 29 3.18 27.08 -6.56
N PRO A 30 3.26 28.33 -6.04
CA PRO A 30 2.08 29.14 -5.77
C PRO A 30 1.44 29.65 -7.07
N GLY A 31 0.55 28.84 -7.64
CA GLY A 31 -0.63 29.34 -8.34
C GLY A 31 -1.71 29.72 -7.34
N TYR A 32 -2.82 30.28 -7.82
CA TYR A 32 -3.98 30.78 -7.06
C TYR A 32 -4.74 29.72 -6.22
N ALA A 33 -4.13 28.56 -5.97
CA ALA A 33 -4.66 27.53 -5.09
C ALA A 33 -3.84 27.55 -3.78
N TYR A 34 -4.54 27.77 -2.67
CA TYR A 34 -3.97 27.67 -1.33
C TYR A 34 -3.22 26.34 -1.18
N PRO A 35 -1.96 26.33 -0.71
CA PRO A 35 -1.17 25.12 -0.62
C PRO A 35 -1.86 24.11 0.29
N SER A 36 -2.02 22.86 -0.18
CA SER A 36 -2.66 21.83 0.62
C SER A 36 -1.93 21.66 1.97
N PRO A 37 -2.63 21.25 3.06
CA PRO A 37 -1.99 21.01 4.34
C PRO A 37 -0.81 20.03 4.27
N VAL A 38 -0.85 19.09 3.33
CA VAL A 38 0.26 18.16 3.05
C VAL A 38 1.46 18.92 2.47
N GLY A 39 1.22 19.79 1.49
CA GLY A 39 2.27 20.58 0.85
C GLY A 39 2.97 21.53 1.80
N ILE A 40 2.23 22.21 2.68
CA ILE A 40 2.81 23.07 3.73
C ILE A 40 3.75 22.27 4.64
N ARG A 41 3.34 21.06 5.06
CA ARG A 41 4.18 20.19 5.89
C ARG A 41 5.43 19.72 5.16
N CYS A 42 5.30 19.31 3.90
CA CYS A 42 6.44 18.91 3.06
C CYS A 42 7.45 20.06 2.92
N TRP A 43 6.97 21.28 2.65
CA TRP A 43 7.82 22.46 2.57
C TRP A 43 8.50 22.81 3.90
N GLY A 44 7.78 22.71 5.02
CA GLY A 44 8.34 22.90 6.36
C GLY A 44 9.50 21.94 6.65
N ARG A 45 9.36 20.68 6.22
CA ARG A 45 10.42 19.67 6.37
C ARG A 45 11.65 19.96 5.52
N ILE A 46 11.46 20.33 4.25
CA ILE A 46 12.58 20.71 3.36
C ILE A 46 13.34 21.91 3.95
N LYS A 47 12.61 22.91 4.47
CA LYS A 47 13.22 24.06 5.12
C LYS A 47 14.08 23.67 6.33
N LYS A 48 13.56 22.81 7.20
CA LYS A 48 14.30 22.32 8.36
C LYS A 48 15.52 21.49 7.96
N ASP A 49 15.34 20.54 7.05
CA ASP A 49 16.36 19.53 6.78
C ASP A 49 17.50 20.08 5.89
N PHE A 50 17.20 20.97 4.93
CA PHE A 50 18.17 21.39 3.90
C PHE A 50 18.39 22.89 3.79
N LEU A 51 17.42 23.73 4.19
CA LEU A 51 17.47 25.18 3.96
C LEU A 51 17.65 26.02 5.22
N HIS A 52 17.93 25.40 6.38
CA HIS A 52 18.03 26.10 7.66
C HIS A 52 19.21 27.09 7.72
N HIS A 53 20.25 26.90 6.89
CA HIS A 53 21.37 27.83 6.76
C HIS A 53 21.21 28.82 5.59
N PHE A 54 20.18 28.68 4.75
CA PHE A 54 20.02 29.49 3.55
C PHE A 54 18.91 30.52 3.73
N ASN A 55 19.30 31.78 3.88
CA ASN A 55 18.37 32.89 3.75
C ASN A 55 18.07 33.12 2.26
N LYS A 56 16.84 32.80 1.84
CA LYS A 56 16.35 32.99 0.46
C LYS A 56 17.21 32.26 -0.59
N PRO A 57 17.20 30.91 -0.58
CA PRO A 57 17.97 30.11 -1.54
C PRO A 57 17.57 30.43 -2.98
N ARG A 58 18.55 30.46 -3.89
CA ARG A 58 18.30 30.57 -5.33
C ARG A 58 17.49 29.37 -5.81
N LEU A 59 16.65 29.58 -6.83
CA LEU A 59 15.81 28.54 -7.43
C LEU A 59 16.66 27.31 -7.85
N ASP A 60 17.82 27.54 -8.46
CA ASP A 60 18.72 26.46 -8.91
C ASP A 60 19.22 25.59 -7.76
N LEU A 61 19.55 26.20 -6.62
CA LEU A 61 19.96 25.48 -5.42
C LEU A 61 18.80 24.65 -4.87
N LEU A 62 17.59 25.20 -4.89
CA LEU A 62 16.40 24.47 -4.47
C LEU A 62 16.14 23.25 -5.38
N VAL A 63 16.18 23.44 -6.70
CA VAL A 63 16.01 22.34 -7.67
C VAL A 63 17.08 21.28 -7.47
N TRP A 64 18.34 21.67 -7.30
CA TRP A 64 19.42 20.73 -7.03
C TRP A 64 19.19 19.92 -5.75
N ILE A 65 18.78 20.57 -4.65
CA ILE A 65 18.44 19.88 -3.38
C ILE A 65 17.28 18.89 -3.59
N LEU A 66 16.23 19.30 -4.31
CA LEU A 66 15.08 18.44 -4.58
C LEU A 66 15.48 17.19 -5.37
N VAL A 67 16.26 17.36 -6.45
CA VAL A 67 16.64 16.27 -7.35
C VAL A 67 17.70 15.36 -6.73
N THR A 68 18.70 15.92 -6.05
CA THR A 68 19.86 15.14 -5.59
C THR A 68 19.73 14.63 -4.16
N LYS A 69 18.96 15.31 -3.30
CA LYS A 69 18.83 14.95 -1.88
C LYS A 69 17.43 14.45 -1.54
N LEU A 70 16.38 15.14 -1.95
CA LEU A 70 15.01 14.80 -1.56
C LEU A 70 14.48 13.59 -2.33
N ALA A 71 14.50 13.63 -3.65
CA ALA A 71 13.92 12.58 -4.50
C ALA A 71 14.56 11.21 -4.27
N PRO A 72 15.90 11.05 -4.20
CA PRO A 72 16.52 9.75 -3.96
C PRO A 72 16.20 9.19 -2.57
N ASN A 73 16.12 10.05 -1.54
CA ASN A 73 15.68 9.63 -0.21
C ASN A 73 14.22 9.19 -0.19
N TYR A 74 13.36 9.84 -0.96
CA TYR A 74 11.97 9.47 -1.09
C TYR A 74 11.82 8.13 -1.82
N TYR A 75 12.48 7.96 -2.96
CA TYR A 75 12.48 6.69 -3.71
C TYR A 75 13.02 5.54 -2.88
N ARG A 76 14.14 5.72 -2.17
CA ARG A 76 14.68 4.70 -1.26
C ARG A 76 13.68 4.32 -0.17
N ARG A 77 12.93 5.29 0.37
CA ARG A 77 11.90 5.01 1.39
C ARG A 77 10.72 4.25 0.80
N LEU A 78 10.29 4.59 -0.41
CA LEU A 78 9.25 3.86 -1.12
C LEU A 78 9.69 2.44 -1.44
N ASP A 79 10.91 2.27 -1.93
CA ASP A 79 11.51 0.96 -2.21
C ASP A 79 11.55 0.07 -0.97
N ILE A 80 11.95 0.62 0.19
CA ILE A 80 11.88 -0.10 1.46
C ILE A 80 10.43 -0.50 1.81
N MET A 81 9.45 0.38 1.57
CA MET A 81 8.04 0.09 1.88
C MET A 81 7.41 -0.94 0.94
N LEU A 82 7.85 -0.98 -0.32
CA LEU A 82 7.31 -1.87 -1.35
C LEU A 82 8.03 -3.21 -1.38
N ASN A 83 9.37 -3.20 -1.31
CA ASN A 83 10.22 -4.35 -1.62
C ASN A 83 10.92 -4.94 -0.40
N ALA A 84 11.19 -4.17 0.66
CA ALA A 84 11.84 -4.73 1.85
C ALA A 84 10.82 -5.45 2.75
N THR A 85 10.65 -6.76 2.53
CA THR A 85 10.08 -7.67 3.56
C THR A 85 10.93 -7.64 4.84
N SER A 86 12.21 -7.26 4.74
CA SER A 86 13.19 -7.30 5.81
C SER A 86 13.43 -5.93 6.46
N ARG A 87 12.56 -5.59 7.41
CA ARG A 87 12.94 -5.19 8.77
C ARG A 87 11.72 -4.62 9.48
N PHE A 88 11.60 -5.02 10.74
CA PHE A 88 10.57 -4.72 11.75
C PHE A 88 10.07 -3.26 11.81
N TRP A 89 10.78 -2.30 11.21
CA TRP A 89 10.58 -0.85 11.35
C TRP A 89 10.05 -0.13 10.10
N GLY A 90 9.75 -0.85 9.01
CA GLY A 90 9.26 -0.25 7.75
C GLY A 90 7.89 -0.74 7.28
N GLN A 91 7.22 -1.60 8.07
CA GLN A 91 6.00 -2.24 7.64
C GLN A 91 4.82 -1.26 7.58
N PRO A 92 3.91 -1.40 6.59
CA PRO A 92 2.69 -0.61 6.56
C PRO A 92 1.90 -0.71 7.87
N SER A 93 1.46 0.43 8.40
CA SER A 93 0.77 0.50 9.70
C SER A 93 -0.49 -0.38 9.78
N TRP A 94 -1.13 -0.64 8.63
CA TRP A 94 -2.31 -1.52 8.56
C TRP A 94 -2.01 -2.96 8.97
N ARG A 95 -0.78 -3.47 8.79
CA ARG A 95 -0.42 -4.86 9.12
C ARG A 95 -0.61 -5.18 10.61
N LYS A 96 -0.29 -4.22 11.50
CA LYS A 96 -0.50 -4.37 12.95
C LYS A 96 -1.98 -4.53 13.27
N ALA A 97 -2.82 -3.65 12.70
CA ALA A 97 -4.28 -3.70 12.88
C ALA A 97 -4.89 -4.97 12.26
N PHE A 98 -4.41 -5.39 11.09
CA PHE A 98 -4.84 -6.62 10.42
C PHE A 98 -4.54 -7.86 11.27
N LYS A 99 -3.30 -8.00 11.76
CA LYS A 99 -2.89 -9.10 12.65
C LYS A 99 -3.73 -9.15 13.92
N ALA A 100 -4.05 -7.99 14.51
CA ALA A 100 -4.92 -7.91 15.67
C ALA A 100 -6.34 -8.40 15.35
N GLN A 101 -6.96 -7.90 14.27
CA GLN A 101 -8.31 -8.32 13.88
C GLN A 101 -8.39 -9.81 13.50
N TRP A 102 -7.36 -10.32 12.82
CA TRP A 102 -7.26 -11.75 12.50
C TRP A 102 -7.26 -12.60 13.76
N ARG A 103 -6.40 -12.27 14.74
CA ARG A 103 -6.33 -12.99 16.02
C ARG A 103 -7.64 -12.92 16.80
N CYS A 104 -8.30 -11.76 16.80
CA CYS A 104 -9.64 -11.65 17.38
C CYS A 104 -10.63 -12.61 16.69
N CYS A 105 -10.67 -12.64 15.36
CA CYS A 105 -11.56 -13.55 14.61
C CYS A 105 -11.25 -15.03 14.87
N GLN A 106 -9.96 -15.38 14.97
CA GLN A 106 -9.50 -16.74 15.26
C GLN A 106 -9.96 -17.22 16.64
N ASN A 107 -9.82 -16.35 17.66
CA ASN A 107 -10.14 -16.68 19.05
C ASN A 107 -11.63 -16.52 19.39
N THR A 108 -12.43 -15.88 18.54
CA THR A 108 -13.85 -15.65 18.80
C THR A 108 -14.62 -16.96 18.63
N PRO A 109 -15.37 -17.44 19.64
CA PRO A 109 -16.16 -18.65 19.49
C PRO A 109 -17.22 -18.48 18.38
N THR A 110 -17.32 -19.48 17.52
CA THR A 110 -18.40 -19.58 16.53
C THR A 110 -19.49 -20.47 17.10
N SER A 111 -20.75 -20.04 16.95
CA SER A 111 -21.90 -20.86 17.31
C SER A 111 -21.91 -22.09 16.43
N LEU A 112 -21.87 -23.29 17.03
CA LEU A 112 -22.06 -24.56 16.35
C LEU A 112 -23.47 -25.08 16.66
N PRO A 113 -24.27 -25.49 15.65
CA PRO A 113 -23.97 -25.46 14.22
C PRO A 113 -23.92 -24.02 13.66
N LEU A 114 -23.09 -23.82 12.62
CA LEU A 114 -23.00 -22.52 11.94
C LEU A 114 -24.38 -22.14 11.39
N ASN A 115 -24.84 -20.92 11.68
CA ASN A 115 -26.11 -20.43 11.17
C ASN A 115 -26.12 -20.50 9.63
N PRO A 116 -27.07 -21.19 8.99
CA PRO A 116 -27.10 -21.42 7.53
C PRO A 116 -27.20 -20.14 6.71
N LYS A 117 -27.59 -19.01 7.34
CA LYS A 117 -27.54 -17.67 6.73
C LYS A 117 -26.12 -17.23 6.39
N TYR A 118 -25.13 -17.69 7.16
CA TYR A 118 -23.73 -17.38 6.97
C TYR A 118 -23.07 -18.43 6.10
N ARG A 119 -22.76 -18.06 4.86
CA ARG A 119 -22.07 -18.92 3.89
C ARG A 119 -20.65 -18.38 3.70
N PRO A 120 -19.67 -18.85 4.49
CA PRO A 120 -18.27 -18.55 4.24
C PRO A 120 -17.76 -19.38 3.05
N ASP A 121 -17.08 -18.73 2.12
CA ASP A 121 -16.35 -19.35 1.02
C ASP A 121 -14.88 -18.95 1.15
N PRO A 122 -14.01 -19.85 1.65
CA PRO A 122 -12.58 -19.57 1.80
C PRO A 122 -11.82 -19.43 0.47
N TYR A 123 -12.34 -20.00 -0.62
CA TYR A 123 -11.69 -19.94 -1.94
C TYR A 123 -11.85 -18.57 -2.58
N ARG A 124 -13.07 -18.03 -2.54
CA ARG A 124 -13.36 -16.67 -3.03
C ARG A 124 -13.07 -15.58 -1.98
N TRP A 125 -12.82 -15.99 -0.73
CA TRP A 125 -12.68 -15.14 0.44
C TRP A 125 -13.90 -14.23 0.67
N VAL A 126 -15.10 -14.84 0.69
CA VAL A 126 -16.37 -14.10 0.84
C VAL A 126 -17.20 -14.71 1.96
N CYS A 127 -17.88 -13.89 2.75
CA CYS A 127 -18.85 -14.36 3.72
C CYS A 127 -20.09 -13.46 3.74
N THR A 128 -21.27 -14.06 3.86
CA THR A 128 -22.54 -13.33 3.94
C THR A 128 -22.85 -12.76 5.34
N CYS A 129 -21.94 -12.90 6.31
CA CYS A 129 -22.20 -12.41 7.66
C CYS A 129 -22.12 -10.87 7.76
N PRO A 130 -22.95 -10.22 8.60
CA PRO A 130 -22.92 -8.76 8.75
C PRO A 130 -21.56 -8.20 9.17
N TYR A 131 -20.81 -8.98 9.95
CA TYR A 131 -19.48 -8.56 10.41
C TYR A 131 -18.48 -8.44 9.26
N PHE A 132 -18.55 -9.30 8.25
CA PHE A 132 -17.65 -9.27 7.09
C PHE A 132 -17.68 -7.90 6.40
N PHE A 133 -18.89 -7.38 6.11
CA PHE A 133 -19.07 -6.07 5.47
C PHE A 133 -18.70 -4.90 6.38
N LYS A 134 -18.90 -5.03 7.70
CA LYS A 134 -18.50 -3.98 8.67
C LYS A 134 -16.99 -3.94 8.91
N SER A 135 -16.29 -5.05 8.66
CA SER A 135 -14.86 -5.15 8.93
C SER A 135 -14.03 -4.35 7.93
N ARG A 136 -13.05 -3.57 8.42
CA ARG A 136 -12.11 -2.82 7.58
C ARG A 136 -11.31 -3.72 6.63
N PHE A 137 -11.00 -4.94 7.08
CA PHE A 137 -10.14 -5.88 6.37
C PHE A 137 -10.90 -7.01 5.68
N LEU A 138 -12.24 -6.98 5.62
CA LEU A 138 -13.03 -8.08 5.06
C LEU A 138 -12.68 -9.42 5.73
N LEU A 139 -12.65 -9.40 7.06
CA LEU A 139 -12.36 -10.54 7.92
C LEU A 139 -13.60 -10.87 8.74
N CYS A 140 -13.88 -12.14 8.92
CA CYS A 140 -14.85 -12.60 9.89
C CYS A 140 -14.39 -13.91 10.55
N LYS A 141 -14.92 -14.20 11.73
CA LYS A 141 -14.61 -15.45 12.44
C LYS A 141 -14.87 -16.70 11.59
N HIS A 142 -15.92 -16.70 10.78
CA HIS A 142 -16.27 -17.84 9.93
C HIS A 142 -15.22 -18.12 8.85
N LEU A 143 -14.66 -17.09 8.21
CA LEU A 143 -13.60 -17.25 7.21
C LEU A 143 -12.28 -17.64 7.85
N VAL A 144 -11.89 -16.95 8.93
CA VAL A 144 -10.61 -17.19 9.61
C VAL A 144 -10.55 -18.58 10.25
N GLN A 145 -11.67 -19.12 10.71
CA GLN A 145 -11.73 -20.48 11.26
C GLN A 145 -11.93 -21.57 10.19
N ALA A 146 -12.33 -21.19 8.97
CA ALA A 146 -12.44 -22.11 7.83
C ALA A 146 -11.12 -22.26 7.03
N VAL A 147 -10.04 -21.63 7.51
CA VAL A 147 -8.68 -21.80 6.96
C VAL A 147 -7.77 -22.40 8.01
N HIS A 148 -6.72 -23.08 7.56
CA HIS A 148 -5.72 -23.63 8.47
C HIS A 148 -5.01 -22.52 9.27
N PRO A 149 -4.55 -22.82 10.50
CA PRO A 149 -3.75 -21.89 11.28
C PRO A 149 -2.55 -21.37 10.48
N VAL A 150 -2.41 -20.05 10.45
CA VAL A 150 -1.36 -19.36 9.68
C VAL A 150 -0.09 -19.17 10.52
N ASP A 151 1.07 -19.45 9.90
CA ASP A 151 2.39 -19.21 10.50
C ASP A 151 2.65 -17.69 10.70
N PRO A 152 3.43 -17.25 11.72
CA PRO A 152 3.75 -15.83 11.91
C PRO A 152 4.35 -15.11 10.69
N VAL A 153 5.03 -15.81 9.78
CA VAL A 153 5.57 -15.27 8.53
C VAL A 153 4.45 -14.79 7.59
N PHE A 154 3.25 -15.38 7.66
CA PHE A 154 2.07 -14.99 6.88
C PHE A 154 1.79 -13.48 6.98
N PHE A 155 1.80 -12.93 8.20
CA PHE A 155 1.44 -11.52 8.42
C PHE A 155 2.43 -10.52 7.78
N HIS A 156 3.64 -10.98 7.46
CA HIS A 156 4.66 -10.18 6.79
C HIS A 156 4.53 -10.24 5.28
N LYS A 157 4.09 -11.38 4.74
CA LYS A 157 4.01 -11.64 3.29
C LYS A 157 2.60 -11.47 2.72
N VAL A 158 1.58 -11.34 3.56
CA VAL A 158 0.19 -11.17 3.09
C VAL A 158 0.05 -9.88 2.28
N GLU A 159 -0.56 -9.99 1.10
CA GLU A 159 -0.80 -8.89 0.18
C GLU A 159 -2.30 -8.66 -0.01
N ARG A 160 -2.67 -7.39 -0.23
CA ARG A 160 -4.05 -6.98 -0.46
C ARG A 160 -4.29 -6.79 -1.95
N SER A 161 -5.11 -7.64 -2.53
CA SER A 161 -5.55 -7.55 -3.92
C SER A 161 -6.80 -6.68 -4.02
N ARG A 162 -6.94 -5.96 -5.16
CA ARG A 162 -8.17 -5.24 -5.51
C ARG A 162 -9.20 -6.14 -6.22
N THR A 163 -8.77 -7.34 -6.58
CA THR A 163 -9.59 -8.42 -7.13
C THR A 163 -9.86 -9.46 -6.04
N LEU A 164 -10.92 -10.26 -6.21
CA LEU A 164 -11.18 -11.38 -5.32
C LEU A 164 -10.26 -12.56 -5.67
N PRO A 165 -9.73 -13.30 -4.68
CA PRO A 165 -9.82 -13.04 -3.24
C PRO A 165 -9.00 -11.80 -2.84
N SER A 166 -9.57 -10.95 -1.97
CA SER A 166 -8.96 -9.66 -1.58
C SER A 166 -7.65 -9.80 -0.81
N TRP A 167 -7.37 -11.00 -0.31
CA TRP A 167 -6.13 -11.37 0.34
C TRP A 167 -5.59 -12.62 -0.32
N SER A 168 -4.33 -12.56 -0.77
CA SER A 168 -3.65 -13.67 -1.40
C SER A 168 -2.37 -13.98 -0.64
N HIS A 169 -2.18 -15.26 -0.30
CA HIS A 169 -0.93 -15.76 0.25
C HIS A 169 -0.79 -17.27 -0.07
N PRO A 170 0.41 -17.78 -0.41
CA PRO A 170 0.59 -19.20 -0.75
C PRO A 170 0.19 -20.17 0.38
N ALA A 171 0.37 -19.77 1.64
CA ALA A 171 -0.03 -20.55 2.81
C ALA A 171 -1.55 -20.49 3.13
N HIS A 172 -2.36 -19.90 2.26
CA HIS A 172 -3.79 -19.80 2.43
C HIS A 172 -4.49 -21.06 1.92
N ILE A 173 -4.49 -22.11 2.72
CA ILE A 173 -5.10 -23.40 2.38
C ILE A 173 -6.47 -23.49 3.07
N PRO A 174 -7.59 -23.53 2.32
CA PRO A 174 -8.91 -23.84 2.87
C PRO A 174 -8.91 -25.21 3.56
N SER A 175 -9.57 -25.33 4.72
CA SER A 175 -9.60 -26.59 5.48
C SER A 175 -10.56 -27.65 4.94
N LEU A 176 -11.37 -27.31 3.94
CA LEU A 176 -12.33 -28.19 3.28
C LEU A 176 -12.18 -28.09 1.76
N PRO A 177 -12.38 -29.20 1.02
CA PRO A 177 -12.41 -29.17 -0.45
C PRO A 177 -13.51 -28.22 -0.95
N PRO A 178 -13.40 -27.68 -2.19
CA PRO A 178 -14.38 -26.75 -2.70
C PRO A 178 -15.72 -27.48 -2.83
N THR A 179 -16.69 -27.08 -2.00
CA THR A 179 -18.09 -27.49 -2.12
C THR A 179 -18.67 -26.84 -3.37
N GLY A 180 -18.39 -27.44 -4.53
CA GLY A 180 -18.77 -26.87 -5.81
C GLY A 180 -18.09 -27.45 -7.04
N VAL A 181 -17.76 -28.73 -7.06
CA VAL A 181 -17.77 -29.49 -8.33
C VAL A 181 -18.83 -30.56 -8.15
N ALA A 182 -20.09 -30.20 -8.39
CA ALA A 182 -21.06 -31.22 -8.74
C ALA A 182 -20.51 -31.88 -10.01
N ASN A 183 -20.18 -33.16 -9.92
CA ASN A 183 -19.93 -34.00 -11.08
C ASN A 183 -21.11 -33.76 -12.03
N VAL A 184 -20.86 -33.06 -13.13
CA VAL A 184 -21.75 -33.09 -14.28
C VAL A 184 -21.64 -34.53 -14.74
N THR A 185 -22.60 -35.34 -14.29
CA THR A 185 -22.82 -36.66 -14.85
C THR A 185 -22.94 -36.47 -16.35
N GLU A 186 -21.97 -37.03 -17.04
CA GLU A 186 -21.94 -37.24 -18.46
C GLU A 186 -23.30 -37.81 -18.86
N ARG A 187 -24.18 -36.96 -19.39
CA ARG A 187 -25.37 -37.42 -20.09
C ARG A 187 -24.85 -38.04 -21.37
N GLN A 188 -24.73 -39.36 -21.35
CA GLN A 188 -24.64 -40.19 -22.54
C GLN A 188 -25.74 -39.77 -23.51
N TRP A 189 -25.34 -39.11 -24.59
CA TRP A 189 -26.07 -39.15 -25.85
C TRP A 189 -25.39 -40.24 -26.68
N TYR A 190 -25.98 -41.43 -26.68
CA TYR A 190 -26.17 -42.37 -27.81
C TYR A 190 -26.79 -43.64 -27.26
#